data_AF-A0A372H1E0-F1
#
_entry.id   AF-A0A372H1E0-F1
#
_cell.length_a   1.000
_cell.length_b   1.000
_cell.length_c   1.000
_cell.angle_alpha   90.00
_cell.angle_beta   90.00
_cell.angle_gamma   90.00
#
_symmetry.space_group_name_H-M   'P 1'
#
loop_
_entity.id
_entity.type
_entity.pdbx_description
1 polymer ?
#
loop_
_entity_poly.entity_id
_entity_poly.type
_entity_poly.pdbx_seq_one_letter_code
_entity_poly.pdbx_strand_id
1 'polypeptide(L)'
;MKSFSFLLVILLFAGNSTFGQENTISEFDLYGCWKMKLGTNENGIKKRTYISCGISEPKNSEKHSSIVFKAFNKCEFPAVIQDALCPLIYKNVEGTWKYDKKSGIVEIYYPKDFKKEFWDAVKEESPEAEIPNPRMKTKFKIVGFEKWTAGNRIITPNN
;
A
#
# COMPACT_ATOMS: atom_id res chain seq x y z
N MET A 1 -31.12 49.32 -17.29
CA MET A 1 -30.56 47.97 -17.55
C MET A 1 -29.07 47.93 -17.18
N LYS A 2 -28.71 47.79 -15.90
CA LYS A 2 -27.30 47.64 -15.44
C LYS A 2 -27.11 46.60 -14.32
N SER A 3 -28.19 45.97 -13.86
CA SER A 3 -28.18 45.11 -12.67
C SER A 3 -27.99 43.62 -12.95
N PHE A 4 -28.10 43.17 -14.22
CA PHE A 4 -27.99 41.75 -14.56
C PHE A 4 -26.56 41.27 -14.83
N SER A 5 -25.66 42.16 -15.24
CA SER A 5 -24.28 41.79 -15.57
C SER A 5 -23.44 41.44 -14.34
N PHE A 6 -23.75 42.01 -13.17
CA PHE A 6 -23.01 41.73 -11.93
C PHE A 6 -23.34 40.35 -11.33
N LEU A 7 -24.58 39.87 -11.48
CA LEU A 7 -24.98 38.54 -11.00
C LEU A 7 -24.30 37.41 -11.79
N LEU A 8 -24.06 37.62 -13.09
CA LEU A 8 -23.45 36.62 -13.96
C LEU A 8 -21.96 36.39 -13.66
N VAL A 9 -21.25 37.44 -13.22
CA VAL A 9 -19.83 37.36 -12.84
C VAL A 9 -19.64 36.62 -11.51
N ILE A 10 -20.57 36.76 -10.56
CA ILE A 10 -20.51 36.07 -9.26
C ILE A 10 -20.78 34.56 -9.45
N LEU A 11 -21.70 34.19 -10.36
CA LEU A 11 -22.00 32.79 -10.69
C LEU A 11 -20.84 32.10 -11.43
N LEU A 12 -20.06 32.81 -12.23
CA LEU A 12 -18.87 32.26 -12.90
C LEU A 12 -17.69 32.01 -11.95
N PHE A 13 -17.60 32.74 -10.84
CA PHE A 13 -16.55 32.52 -9.83
C PHE A 13 -16.88 31.38 -8.85
N ALA A 14 -18.16 31.07 -8.63
CA ALA A 14 -18.57 29.99 -7.73
C ALA A 14 -18.48 28.58 -8.37
N GLY A 15 -18.29 28.49 -9.68
CA GLY A 15 -18.32 27.21 -10.42
C GLY A 15 -17.03 26.38 -10.41
N ASN A 16 -15.92 26.90 -9.87
CA ASN A 16 -14.60 26.25 -10.01
C ASN A 16 -13.98 25.73 -8.69
N SER A 17 -14.67 25.82 -7.56
CA SER A 17 -14.10 25.42 -6.27
C SER A 17 -14.40 23.97 -5.84
N THR A 18 -14.95 23.13 -6.72
CA THR A 18 -15.02 21.67 -6.49
C THR A 18 -13.85 20.96 -7.15
N PHE A 19 -12.62 21.41 -6.88
CA PHE A 19 -11.49 20.50 -6.90
C PHE A 19 -11.59 19.66 -5.63
N GLY A 20 -12.30 18.54 -5.73
CA GLY A 20 -12.29 17.52 -4.70
C GLY A 20 -10.83 17.20 -4.38
N GLN A 21 -10.47 17.25 -3.09
CA GLN A 21 -9.20 16.71 -2.64
C GLN A 21 -9.13 15.26 -3.13
N GLU A 22 -8.32 15.00 -4.17
CA GLU A 22 -7.86 13.65 -4.41
C GLU A 22 -7.13 13.26 -3.13
N ASN A 23 -7.74 12.37 -2.35
CA ASN A 23 -7.07 11.71 -1.24
C ASN A 23 -6.00 10.79 -1.82
N THR A 24 -4.93 11.38 -2.37
CA THR A 24 -3.79 10.63 -2.87
C THR A 24 -3.05 10.09 -1.67
N ILE A 25 -3.12 8.78 -1.50
CA ILE A 25 -2.34 8.06 -0.50
C ILE A 25 -0.86 8.36 -0.77
N SER A 26 -0.15 8.79 0.26
CA SER A 26 1.30 8.96 0.20
C SER A 26 2.00 7.67 0.63
N GLU A 27 3.28 7.53 0.27
CA GLU A 27 4.10 6.42 0.76
C GLU A 27 4.14 6.39 2.30
N PHE A 28 4.19 7.57 2.94
CA PHE A 28 4.21 7.71 4.40
C PHE A 28 2.92 7.20 5.06
N ASP A 29 1.76 7.31 4.39
CA ASP A 29 0.50 6.76 4.91
C ASP A 29 0.52 5.21 4.99
N LEU A 30 1.46 4.57 4.28
CA LEU A 30 1.63 3.11 4.28
C LEU A 30 2.60 2.62 5.35
N TYR A 31 3.41 3.49 5.95
CA TYR A 31 4.37 3.06 6.98
C TYR A 31 3.64 2.52 8.21
N GLY A 32 4.25 1.52 8.84
CA GLY A 32 3.72 0.85 10.03
C GLY A 32 3.27 -0.59 9.79
N CYS A 33 2.63 -1.15 10.81
CA CYS A 33 2.22 -2.54 10.84
C CYS A 33 0.78 -2.71 10.38
N TRP A 34 0.57 -3.62 9.43
CA TRP A 34 -0.72 -3.91 8.81
C TRP A 34 -1.04 -5.40 8.90
N LYS A 35 -2.28 -5.75 9.29
CA LYS A 35 -2.78 -7.12 9.30
C LYS A 35 -3.82 -7.29 8.21
N MET A 36 -3.65 -8.31 7.37
CA MET A 36 -4.63 -8.65 6.36
C MET A 36 -5.86 -9.32 7.00
N LYS A 37 -7.04 -8.89 6.57
CA LYS A 37 -8.32 -9.54 6.85
C LYS A 37 -9.01 -9.86 5.54
N LEU A 38 -9.48 -11.09 5.43
CA LEU A 38 -10.40 -11.49 4.37
C LEU A 38 -11.81 -11.04 4.80
N GLY A 39 -12.44 -10.23 3.96
CA GLY A 39 -13.86 -9.93 4.04
C GLY A 39 -14.57 -10.50 2.82
N THR A 40 -15.88 -10.66 2.91
CA THR A 40 -16.75 -10.95 1.77
C THR A 40 -17.65 -9.73 1.60
N ASN A 41 -17.80 -9.20 0.39
CA ASN A 41 -18.79 -8.15 0.14
C ASN A 41 -20.20 -8.77 -0.06
N GLU A 42 -21.21 -7.91 -0.14
CA GLU A 42 -22.63 -8.29 -0.33
C GLU A 42 -22.87 -9.12 -1.61
N ASN A 43 -21.96 -9.02 -2.58
CA ASN A 43 -22.02 -9.75 -3.85
C ASN A 43 -21.18 -11.05 -3.84
N GLY A 44 -20.67 -11.50 -2.69
CA GLY A 44 -19.89 -12.74 -2.56
C GLY A 44 -18.43 -12.64 -3.03
N ILE A 45 -17.98 -11.48 -3.52
CA ILE A 45 -16.60 -11.23 -3.91
C ILE A 45 -15.76 -11.07 -2.64
N LYS A 46 -14.77 -11.95 -2.50
CA LYS A 46 -13.79 -11.87 -1.42
C LYS A 46 -12.96 -10.59 -1.60
N LYS A 47 -12.76 -9.83 -0.53
CA LYS A 47 -12.02 -8.57 -0.48
C LYS A 47 -10.91 -8.69 0.55
N ARG A 48 -9.67 -8.30 0.20
CA ARG A 48 -8.58 -8.20 1.17
C ARG A 48 -8.55 -6.80 1.74
N THR A 49 -8.52 -6.73 3.06
CA THR A 49 -8.48 -5.46 3.78
C THR A 49 -7.35 -5.48 4.79
N TYR A 50 -6.42 -4.55 4.69
CA TYR A 50 -5.33 -4.41 5.63
C TYR A 50 -5.69 -3.38 6.70
N ILE A 51 -5.51 -3.74 7.96
CA ILE A 51 -5.86 -2.90 9.12
C ILE A 51 -4.61 -2.70 9.97
N SER A 52 -4.41 -1.51 10.52
CA SER A 52 -3.29 -1.25 11.43
C SER A 52 -3.25 -2.21 12.63
N CYS A 53 -2.06 -2.68 13.01
CA CYS A 53 -1.87 -3.70 14.05
C CYS A 53 -2.28 -3.27 15.47
N GLY A 54 -2.41 -1.96 15.73
CA GLY A 54 -2.75 -1.40 17.05
C GLY A 54 -4.24 -1.40 17.40
N ILE A 55 -5.10 -1.88 16.49
CA ILE A 55 -6.55 -1.93 16.72
C ILE A 55 -6.91 -3.25 17.42
N SER A 56 -7.57 -3.19 18.58
CA SER A 56 -8.07 -4.36 19.31
C SER A 56 -8.96 -5.21 18.41
N GLU A 57 -8.63 -6.50 18.27
CA GLU A 57 -9.29 -7.39 17.33
C GLU A 57 -10.54 -8.06 17.92
N PRO A 58 -11.58 -8.33 17.09
CA PRO A 58 -12.42 -9.51 17.30
C PRO A 58 -11.68 -10.79 16.87
N LYS A 59 -11.89 -11.89 17.60
CA LYS A 59 -11.11 -13.15 17.72
C LYS A 59 -10.63 -13.89 16.44
N ASN A 60 -10.93 -13.44 15.23
CA ASN A 60 -10.70 -14.19 13.98
C ASN A 60 -9.60 -13.60 13.07
N SER A 61 -8.59 -12.90 13.61
CA SER A 61 -7.43 -12.53 12.78
C SER A 61 -6.54 -13.76 12.52
N GLU A 62 -6.23 -14.03 11.27
CA GLU A 62 -5.19 -15.00 10.94
C GLU A 62 -3.86 -14.39 11.36
N LYS A 63 -3.26 -14.91 12.44
CA LYS A 63 -2.02 -14.42 13.07
C LYS A 63 -0.79 -14.33 12.14
N HIS A 64 -0.89 -14.80 10.89
CA HIS A 64 0.24 -15.02 9.98
C HIS A 64 0.21 -14.16 8.70
N SER A 65 -0.54 -13.05 8.68
CA SER A 65 -0.68 -12.21 7.48
C SER A 65 -0.34 -10.74 7.72
N SER A 66 0.51 -10.45 8.71
CA SER A 66 0.98 -9.09 9.00
C SER A 66 2.14 -8.67 8.11
N ILE A 67 2.14 -7.41 7.67
CA ILE A 67 3.23 -6.78 6.94
C ILE A 67 3.59 -5.49 7.67
N VAL A 68 4.87 -5.29 7.94
CA VAL A 68 5.39 -4.04 8.52
C VAL A 68 6.13 -3.29 7.43
N PHE A 69 5.61 -2.13 7.00
CA PHE A 69 6.31 -1.24 6.09
C PHE A 69 7.19 -0.27 6.89
N LYS A 70 8.47 -0.21 6.54
CA LYS A 70 9.47 0.66 7.15
C LYS A 70 10.01 1.63 6.11
N ALA A 71 10.71 2.65 6.59
CA ALA A 71 11.49 3.58 5.77
C ALA A 71 12.57 2.85 4.95
N PHE A 72 13.13 3.55 3.96
CA PHE A 72 14.19 3.06 3.07
C PHE A 72 13.80 1.79 2.30
N ASN A 73 12.54 1.71 1.88
CA ASN A 73 11.96 0.60 1.13
C ASN A 73 12.11 -0.76 1.81
N LYS A 74 12.24 -0.81 3.14
CA LYS A 74 12.30 -2.06 3.92
C LYS A 74 10.93 -2.48 4.40
N CYS A 75 10.69 -3.77 4.46
CA CYS A 75 9.48 -4.32 5.08
C CYS A 75 9.79 -5.62 5.84
N GLU A 76 8.89 -6.02 6.72
CA GLU A 76 8.94 -7.33 7.38
C GLU A 76 7.62 -8.06 7.17
N PHE A 77 7.71 -9.35 6.88
CA PHE A 77 6.54 -10.21 6.76
C PHE A 77 6.88 -11.66 7.15
N PRO A 78 5.88 -12.44 7.59
CA PRO A 78 6.07 -13.85 7.87
C PRO A 78 6.31 -14.60 6.56
N ALA A 79 7.40 -15.36 6.51
CA ALA A 79 7.72 -16.28 5.45
C ALA A 79 7.88 -17.69 6.01
N VAL A 80 7.49 -18.66 5.19
CA VAL A 80 7.82 -20.06 5.41
C VAL A 80 9.23 -20.29 4.89
N ILE A 81 10.13 -20.70 5.78
CA ILE A 81 11.47 -21.12 5.41
C ILE A 81 11.48 -22.64 5.49
N GLN A 82 11.65 -23.29 4.35
CA GLN A 82 11.77 -24.74 4.25
C GLN A 82 13.25 -25.05 4.03
N ASP A 83 13.92 -25.52 5.07
CA ASP A 83 15.24 -26.12 4.94
C ASP A 83 15.07 -27.63 4.73
N ALA A 84 15.94 -28.26 3.94
CA ALA A 84 15.73 -29.59 3.35
C ALA A 84 15.41 -30.73 4.35
N LEU A 85 15.61 -30.49 5.65
CA LEU A 85 15.44 -31.45 6.74
C LEU A 85 14.64 -30.93 7.95
N CYS A 86 13.92 -29.79 7.85
CA CYS A 86 13.20 -29.19 8.99
C CYS A 86 11.68 -29.01 8.74
N PRO A 87 10.84 -29.10 9.80
CA PRO A 87 9.41 -28.78 9.71
C PRO A 87 9.20 -27.33 9.26
N LEU A 88 8.02 -27.00 8.73
CA LEU A 88 7.67 -25.65 8.25
C LEU A 88 7.84 -24.62 9.37
N ILE A 89 8.94 -23.84 9.34
CA ILE A 89 9.19 -22.76 10.29
C ILE A 89 8.62 -21.46 9.69
N TYR A 90 7.72 -20.83 10.44
CA TYR A 90 7.26 -19.47 10.17
C TYR A 90 8.22 -18.49 10.84
N LYS A 91 8.93 -17.68 10.05
CA LYS A 91 9.83 -16.65 10.55
C LYS A 91 9.50 -15.32 9.89
N ASN A 92 9.54 -14.23 10.66
CA ASN A 92 9.52 -12.90 10.07
C ASN A 92 10.86 -12.66 9.36
N VAL A 93 10.78 -12.29 8.09
CA VAL A 93 11.94 -11.97 7.26
C VAL A 93 11.88 -10.53 6.82
N GLU A 94 13.05 -9.90 6.68
CA GLU A 94 13.19 -8.57 6.07
C GLU A 94 13.12 -8.70 4.55
N GLY A 95 12.23 -7.94 3.91
CA GLY A 95 12.16 -7.82 2.46
C GLY A 95 12.21 -6.36 2.05
N THR A 96 12.01 -6.11 0.77
CA THR A 96 11.88 -4.75 0.24
C THR A 96 10.54 -4.53 -0.41
N TRP A 97 10.13 -3.27 -0.49
CA TRP A 97 8.85 -2.90 -1.06
C TRP A 97 8.91 -1.60 -1.87
N LYS A 98 7.97 -1.46 -2.80
CA LYS A 98 7.79 -0.28 -3.64
C LYS A 98 6.32 0.11 -3.63
N TYR A 99 6.08 1.41 -3.74
CA TYR A 99 4.76 1.97 -3.96
C TYR A 99 4.80 2.92 -5.16
N ASP A 100 3.97 2.64 -6.15
CA ASP A 100 3.72 3.57 -7.24
C ASP A 100 2.46 4.39 -6.92
N LYS A 101 2.69 5.67 -6.60
CA LYS A 101 1.61 6.62 -6.29
C LYS A 101 0.61 6.79 -7.43
N LYS A 102 1.04 6.70 -8.70
CA LYS A 102 0.16 6.92 -9.86
C LYS A 102 -0.82 5.77 -10.04
N SER A 103 -0.34 4.53 -9.93
CA SER A 103 -1.18 3.34 -10.11
C SER A 103 -1.80 2.82 -8.81
N GLY A 104 -1.33 3.28 -7.66
CA GLY A 104 -1.73 2.78 -6.34
C GLY A 104 -1.20 1.37 -6.05
N ILE A 105 -0.20 0.90 -6.79
CA ILE A 105 0.32 -0.47 -6.68
C ILE A 105 1.41 -0.54 -5.61
N VAL A 106 1.29 -1.53 -4.73
CA VAL A 106 2.33 -1.94 -3.79
C VAL A 106 2.92 -3.27 -4.26
N GLU A 107 4.25 -3.33 -4.32
CA GLU A 107 5.01 -4.55 -4.65
C GLU A 107 5.95 -4.86 -3.48
N ILE A 108 5.96 -6.12 -3.04
CA ILE A 108 6.81 -6.63 -1.97
C ILE A 108 7.67 -7.74 -2.52
N TYR A 109 8.93 -7.79 -2.12
CA TYR A 109 9.93 -8.74 -2.59
C TYR A 109 10.56 -9.50 -1.42
N TYR A 110 10.92 -10.76 -1.65
CA TYR A 110 11.59 -11.60 -0.65
C TYR A 110 12.99 -11.08 -0.28
N PRO A 111 13.49 -11.40 0.94
CA PRO A 111 14.88 -11.22 1.36
C PRO A 111 15.85 -11.76 0.31
N LYS A 112 16.41 -10.86 -0.49
CA LYS A 112 17.72 -10.96 -1.15
C LYS A 112 18.05 -9.56 -1.60
N ASP A 113 18.87 -8.86 -0.80
CA ASP A 113 19.71 -7.68 -1.08
C ASP A 113 19.22 -6.62 -2.09
N PHE A 114 17.93 -6.52 -2.36
CA PHE A 114 17.40 -5.56 -3.31
C PHE A 114 17.29 -4.20 -2.63
N LYS A 115 18.40 -3.48 -2.60
CA LYS A 115 18.47 -2.10 -2.10
C LYS A 115 17.92 -1.17 -3.17
N LYS A 116 16.62 -0.88 -3.13
CA LYS A 116 15.94 -0.04 -4.14
C LYS A 116 16.69 1.29 -4.35
N GLU A 117 17.03 1.99 -3.28
CA GLU A 117 17.71 3.28 -3.34
C GLU A 117 19.08 3.20 -4.02
N PHE A 118 19.83 2.13 -3.76
CA PHE A 118 21.10 1.87 -4.46
C PHE A 118 20.86 1.65 -5.95
N TRP A 119 19.87 0.85 -6.33
CA TRP A 119 19.58 0.58 -7.74
C TRP A 119 18.93 1.76 -8.47
N ASP A 120 18.16 2.59 -7.78
CA ASP A 120 17.61 3.83 -8.32
C ASP A 120 18.75 4.81 -8.62
N ALA A 121 19.72 4.97 -7.70
CA ALA A 121 20.93 5.77 -7.91
C ALA A 121 21.81 5.22 -9.05
N VAL A 122 22.05 3.91 -9.09
CA VAL A 122 22.80 3.26 -10.18
C VAL A 122 22.11 3.46 -11.53
N LYS A 123 20.78 3.46 -11.58
CA LYS A 123 20.02 3.70 -12.82
C LYS A 123 20.06 5.16 -13.27
N GLU A 124 20.13 6.10 -12.33
CA GLU A 124 20.31 7.52 -12.62
C GLU A 124 21.71 7.79 -13.19
N GLU A 125 22.74 7.15 -12.64
CA GLU A 125 24.13 7.28 -13.11
C GLU A 125 24.44 6.44 -14.37
N SER A 126 23.80 5.30 -14.55
CA SER A 126 24.04 4.35 -15.65
C SER A 126 22.71 3.69 -16.08
N PRO A 127 21.97 4.30 -17.02
CA PRO A 127 20.68 3.81 -17.48
C PRO A 127 20.70 2.39 -18.06
N GLU A 128 21.85 1.95 -18.56
CA GLU A 128 22.12 0.63 -19.15
C GLU A 128 22.43 -0.48 -18.13
N ALA A 129 22.57 -0.16 -16.84
CA ALA A 129 22.91 -1.15 -15.83
C ALA A 129 21.82 -2.24 -15.69
N GLU A 130 22.23 -3.51 -15.70
CA GLU A 130 21.34 -4.63 -15.45
C GLU A 130 20.97 -4.71 -13.96
N ILE A 131 19.75 -4.31 -13.64
CA ILE A 131 19.22 -4.34 -12.28
C ILE A 131 18.73 -5.76 -11.97
N PRO A 132 19.17 -6.40 -10.87
CA PRO A 132 18.68 -7.72 -10.49
C PRO A 132 17.16 -7.70 -10.34
N ASN A 133 16.48 -8.73 -10.85
CA ASN A 133 15.03 -8.90 -10.72
C ASN A 133 14.72 -9.63 -9.40
N PRO A 134 14.34 -8.92 -8.32
CA PRO A 134 14.08 -9.57 -7.04
C PRO A 134 12.84 -10.47 -7.13
N ARG A 135 12.87 -11.61 -6.43
CA ARG A 135 11.71 -12.50 -6.36
C ARG A 135 10.54 -11.79 -5.68
N MET A 136 9.49 -11.52 -6.43
CA MET A 136 8.27 -10.89 -5.92
C MET A 136 7.56 -11.81 -4.92
N LYS A 137 7.28 -11.28 -3.73
CA LYS A 137 6.48 -11.92 -2.68
C LYS A 137 4.99 -11.75 -2.96
N THR A 138 4.58 -10.51 -3.20
CA THR A 138 3.19 -10.17 -3.47
C THR A 138 3.10 -8.81 -4.16
N LYS A 139 1.98 -8.58 -4.83
CA LYS A 139 1.63 -7.34 -5.50
C LYS A 139 0.13 -7.11 -5.30
N PHE A 140 -0.24 -5.90 -4.91
CA PHE A 140 -1.64 -5.53 -4.76
C PHE A 140 -1.86 -4.06 -5.09
N LYS A 141 -3.07 -3.75 -5.57
CA LYS A 141 -3.51 -2.37 -5.83
C LYS A 141 -4.32 -1.87 -4.66
N ILE A 142 -3.99 -0.68 -4.16
CA ILE A 142 -4.81 0.03 -3.20
C ILE A 142 -5.94 0.72 -3.95
N VAL A 143 -7.18 0.39 -3.60
CA VAL A 143 -8.39 0.99 -4.19
C VAL A 143 -9.16 1.86 -3.20
N GLY A 144 -8.71 1.92 -1.94
CA GLY A 144 -9.29 2.80 -0.93
C GLY A 144 -8.41 2.88 0.31
N PHE A 145 -8.43 4.04 0.94
CA PHE A 145 -7.78 4.31 2.21
C PHE A 145 -8.73 5.07 3.12
N GLU A 146 -9.00 4.51 4.29
CA GLU A 146 -9.92 5.09 5.26
C GLU A 146 -9.14 5.42 6.53
N LYS A 147 -9.09 6.72 6.89
CA LYS A 147 -8.57 7.21 8.18
C LYS A 147 -9.72 7.24 9.18
N TRP A 148 -9.70 6.36 10.18
CA TRP A 148 -10.71 6.34 11.24
C TRP A 148 -10.07 6.72 12.58
N THR A 149 -10.88 7.15 13.54
CA THR A 149 -10.44 7.52 14.91
C THR A 149 -9.70 6.39 15.64
N ALA A 150 -9.95 5.13 15.27
CA ALA A 150 -9.28 3.95 15.82
C ALA A 150 -8.08 3.46 15.00
N GLY A 151 -7.81 4.02 13.81
CA GLY A 151 -6.67 3.66 12.96
C GLY A 151 -6.98 3.66 11.46
N ASN A 152 -6.01 3.22 10.65
CA ASN A 152 -6.09 3.28 9.20
C ASN A 152 -6.46 1.92 8.57
N ARG A 153 -7.12 1.96 7.41
CA ARG A 153 -7.54 0.79 6.64
C ARG A 153 -7.16 0.94 5.17
N ILE A 154 -6.48 -0.06 4.61
CA ILE A 154 -6.16 -0.18 3.19
C ILE A 154 -7.06 -1.24 2.56
N ILE A 155 -7.67 -0.90 1.44
CA ILE A 155 -8.56 -1.79 0.69
C ILE A 155 -7.87 -2.24 -0.59
N THR A 156 -7.91 -3.55 -0.86
CA THR A 156 -7.36 -4.14 -2.09
C THR A 156 -8.36 -5.11 -2.73
N PRO A 157 -8.50 -5.14 -4.06
CA PRO A 157 -9.29 -6.15 -4.75
C PRO A 157 -8.61 -7.52 -4.61
N ASN A 158 -9.38 -8.61 -4.64
CA ASN A 158 -8.79 -9.92 -4.90
C ASN A 158 -8.56 -10.03 -6.41
N ASN A 159 -7.31 -10.26 -6.80
CA ASN A 159 -6.98 -10.85 -8.09
C ASN A 159 -7.21 -12.36 -8.02
#